data_AF-A7TA29-F1
#
_entry.id   AF-A7TA29-F1
#
_cell.length_a   1.000
_cell.length_b   1.000
_cell.length_c   1.000
_cell.angle_alpha   90.00
_cell.angle_beta   90.00
_cell.angle_gamma   90.00
#
_symmetry.space_group_name_H-M   'P 1'
#
loop_
_entity.id
_entity.type
_entity.pdbx_description
1 polymer ?
#
loop_
_entity_poly.entity_id
_entity_poly.type
_entity_poly.pdbx_seq_one_letter_code
_entity_poly.pdbx_strand_id
1 'polypeptide(L)'
;MFSSCLGLCAEYVQLYVDYLLNSSIYKQFEAFYHGFHSVCASNALIMLRPEEVEMLVCGNPELDMEALKKVTVYDGYSKNDNTI
;
A
#
# COMPACT_ATOMS: atom_id res chain seq x y z
N MET A 1 -21.03 -17.36 20.84
CA MET A 1 -21.15 -15.93 21.19
C MET A 1 -19.84 -15.18 20.95
N PHE A 2 -18.69 -15.58 21.49
CA PHE A 2 -17.39 -14.90 21.26
C PHE A 2 -16.89 -14.96 19.81
N SER A 3 -16.98 -16.12 19.14
CA SER A 3 -16.58 -16.27 17.73
C SER A 3 -17.46 -15.44 16.78
N SER A 4 -18.75 -15.30 17.11
CA SER A 4 -19.74 -14.50 16.39
C SER A 4 -19.40 -13.00 16.43
N CYS A 5 -18.92 -12.50 17.58
CA CYS A 5 -18.57 -11.10 17.78
C CYS A 5 -17.26 -10.71 17.08
N LEU A 6 -16.26 -11.61 17.08
CA LEU A 6 -15.02 -11.41 16.34
C LEU A 6 -15.26 -11.31 14.81
N GLY A 7 -16.16 -12.14 14.29
CA GLY A 7 -16.57 -12.10 12.87
C GLY A 7 -17.24 -10.79 12.48
N LEU A 8 -18.12 -10.24 13.33
CA LEU A 8 -18.81 -8.97 13.08
C LEU A 8 -17.85 -7.78 13.06
N CYS A 9 -16.84 -7.76 13.95
CA CYS A 9 -15.82 -6.71 13.92
C CYS A 9 -14.96 -6.77 12.67
N ALA A 10 -14.56 -7.97 12.24
CA ALA A 10 -13.77 -8.15 11.02
C ALA A 10 -14.56 -7.74 9.77
N GLU A 11 -15.83 -8.11 9.68
CA GLU A 11 -16.72 -7.73 8.58
C GLU A 11 -16.94 -6.22 8.53
N TYR A 12 -17.20 -5.59 9.67
CA TYR A 12 -17.31 -4.13 9.76
C TYR A 12 -16.04 -3.43 9.27
N VAL A 13 -14.87 -3.86 9.74
CA VAL A 13 -13.58 -3.29 9.31
C VAL A 13 -13.39 -3.47 7.80
N GLN A 14 -13.69 -4.65 7.27
CA GLN A 14 -13.57 -4.94 5.84
C GLN A 14 -14.47 -4.03 4.99
N LEU A 15 -15.74 -3.88 5.38
CA LEU A 15 -16.69 -3.01 4.68
C LEU A 15 -16.29 -1.53 4.79
N TYR A 16 -15.78 -1.11 5.95
CA TYR A 16 -15.34 0.26 6.15
C TYR A 16 -14.10 0.59 5.30
N VAL A 17 -13.13 -0.33 5.25
CA VAL A 17 -11.93 -0.18 4.41
C VAL A 17 -12.31 -0.16 2.93
N ASP A 18 -13.21 -1.04 2.49
CA ASP A 18 -13.70 -1.05 1.10
C ASP A 18 -14.45 0.24 0.74
N TYR A 19 -15.29 0.74 1.65
CA TYR A 19 -15.96 2.02 1.44
C TYR A 19 -14.96 3.16 1.30
N LEU A 20 -13.99 3.23 2.21
CA LEU A 20 -13.02 4.32 2.24
C LEU A 20 -12.11 4.31 1.01
N LEU A 21 -11.58 3.14 0.64
CA LEU A 21 -10.56 3.03 -0.41
C LEU A 21 -11.13 2.83 -1.81
N ASN A 22 -12.32 2.23 -1.95
CA ASN A 22 -12.90 1.91 -3.26
C ASN A 22 -14.20 2.69 -3.50
N SER A 23 -15.23 2.46 -2.69
CA SER A 23 -16.58 2.95 -3.00
C SER A 23 -16.68 4.47 -2.97
N SER A 24 -16.04 5.14 -2.02
CA SER A 24 -16.13 6.59 -1.83
C SER A 24 -15.46 7.41 -2.94
N ILE A 25 -14.49 6.82 -3.64
CA ILE A 25 -13.72 7.47 -4.72
C ILE A 25 -13.98 6.86 -6.11
N TYR A 26 -14.92 5.91 -6.21
CA TYR A 26 -15.08 5.05 -7.38
C TYR A 26 -15.21 5.84 -8.69
N LYS A 27 -16.02 6.90 -8.73
CA LYS A 27 -16.25 7.69 -9.95
C LYS A 27 -14.98 8.36 -10.47
N GLN A 28 -14.16 8.90 -9.56
CA GLN A 28 -12.91 9.59 -9.88
C GLN A 28 -11.85 8.57 -10.30
N PHE A 29 -11.78 7.46 -9.57
CA PHE A 29 -10.84 6.38 -9.86
C PHE A 29 -11.15 5.69 -11.20
N GLU A 30 -12.42 5.45 -11.52
CA GLU A 30 -12.86 4.87 -12.80
C GLU A 30 -12.41 5.72 -13.99
N ALA A 31 -12.61 7.05 -13.92
CA ALA A 31 -12.15 7.96 -14.95
C ALA A 31 -10.61 7.94 -15.12
N PHE A 32 -9.87 7.92 -13.99
CA PHE A 32 -8.41 7.78 -14.00
C PHE A 32 -7.98 6.44 -14.61
N TYR A 33 -8.61 5.34 -14.20
CA TYR A 33 -8.31 3.99 -14.65
C TYR A 33 -8.45 3.87 -16.17
N HIS A 34 -9.56 4.37 -16.73
CA HIS A 34 -9.75 4.39 -18.19
C HIS A 34 -8.73 5.25 -18.92
N GLY A 35 -8.43 6.45 -18.39
CA GLY A 35 -7.41 7.32 -18.96
C GLY A 35 -6.03 6.65 -18.98
N PHE A 36 -5.63 6.07 -17.84
CA PHE A 36 -4.36 5.37 -17.69
C PHE A 36 -4.26 4.17 -18.64
N HIS A 37 -5.27 3.30 -18.68
CA HIS A 37 -5.28 2.14 -19.57
C HIS A 37 -5.40 2.49 -21.05
N SER A 38 -5.93 3.66 -21.42
CA SER A 38 -5.99 4.08 -22.83
C SER A 38 -4.60 4.41 -23.40
N VAL A 39 -3.68 4.86 -22.55
CA VAL A 39 -2.30 5.22 -22.94
C VAL A 39 -1.36 4.04 -22.70
N CYS A 40 -1.49 3.40 -21.55
CA CYS A 40 -0.59 2.36 -21.07
C CYS A 40 -1.09 0.94 -21.40
N ALA A 41 -1.88 0.79 -22.48
CA ALA A 41 -2.72 -0.36 -22.87
C ALA A 41 -1.99 -1.70 -23.12
N SER A 42 -1.17 -2.15 -22.17
CA SER A 42 -0.53 -3.45 -22.19
C SER A 42 -1.11 -4.30 -21.06
N ASN A 43 -1.57 -5.50 -21.39
CA ASN A 43 -1.90 -6.55 -20.42
C ASN A 43 -0.73 -6.83 -19.45
N ALA A 44 0.49 -6.39 -19.79
CA ALA A 44 1.64 -6.45 -18.91
C ALA A 44 1.45 -5.69 -17.59
N LEU A 45 0.80 -4.52 -17.57
CA LEU A 45 0.64 -3.74 -16.33
C LEU A 45 -0.30 -4.43 -15.33
N ILE A 46 -1.24 -5.24 -15.82
CA ILE A 46 -2.16 -6.02 -14.96
C ILE A 46 -1.43 -7.21 -14.31
N MET A 47 -0.31 -7.67 -14.90
CA MET A 47 0.51 -8.75 -14.33
C MET A 47 1.50 -8.28 -13.26
N LEU A 48 1.67 -6.96 -13.09
CA LEU A 48 2.59 -6.39 -12.12
C LEU A 48 1.96 -6.29 -10.74
N ARG A 49 2.80 -6.43 -9.72
CA ARG A 49 2.45 -6.13 -8.34
C ARG A 49 2.41 -4.60 -8.13
N PRO A 50 1.66 -4.09 -7.14
CA PRO A 50 1.58 -2.65 -6.88
C PRO A 50 2.95 -1.97 -6.74
N GLU A 51 3.92 -2.62 -6.11
CA GLU A 51 5.28 -2.08 -5.89
C GLU A 51 6.07 -1.97 -7.21
N GLU A 52 5.80 -2.86 -8.16
CA GLU A 52 6.44 -2.83 -9.49
C GLU A 52 5.84 -1.71 -10.35
N VAL A 53 4.53 -1.48 -10.25
CA VAL A 53 3.87 -0.33 -10.89
C VAL A 53 4.40 0.97 -10.31
N GLU A 54 4.55 1.07 -8.99
CA GLU A 54 5.18 2.23 -8.34
C GLU A 54 6.60 2.45 -8.86
N MET A 55 7.42 1.41 -8.93
CA MET A 55 8.78 1.52 -9.45
C MET A 55 8.83 1.99 -10.91
N LEU A 56 7.86 1.59 -11.74
CA LEU A 56 7.78 2.07 -13.12
C LEU A 56 7.39 3.55 -13.23
N VAL A 57 6.51 4.03 -12.33
CA VAL A 57 5.99 5.40 -12.36
C VAL A 57 6.94 6.38 -11.66
N CYS A 58 7.40 6.01 -10.46
CA CYS A 58 8.21 6.84 -9.57
C CYS A 58 9.71 6.62 -9.76
N GLY A 59 10.11 5.54 -10.45
CA GLY A 59 11.50 5.13 -10.59
C GLY A 59 12.01 4.34 -9.38
N ASN A 60 13.30 4.00 -9.41
CA ASN A 60 13.98 3.29 -8.33
C ASN A 60 15.04 4.21 -7.68
N PRO A 61 14.77 4.83 -6.53
CA PRO A 61 15.74 5.69 -5.87
C PRO A 61 16.85 4.88 -5.19
N GLU A 62 18.09 5.37 -5.26
CA GLU A 62 19.17 4.85 -4.41
C GLU A 62 19.00 5.40 -2.98
N LEU A 63 18.88 4.48 -2.01
CA LEU A 63 18.71 4.84 -0.61
C LEU A 63 20.06 4.97 0.09
N ASP A 64 20.33 6.15 0.66
CA ASP A 64 21.46 6.35 1.57
C ASP A 64 21.14 5.74 2.95
N MET A 65 21.65 4.54 3.16
CA MET A 65 21.45 3.78 4.39
C MET A 65 22.05 4.46 5.62
N GLU A 66 23.14 5.23 5.46
CA GLU A 66 23.76 5.94 6.58
C GLU A 66 22.91 7.15 6.99
N ALA A 67 22.33 7.86 6.01
CA ALA A 67 21.36 8.91 6.27
C ALA A 67 20.11 8.38 6.99
N LEU A 68 19.57 7.24 6.55
CA LEU A 68 18.41 6.59 7.19
C LEU A 68 18.72 6.18 8.64
N LYS A 69 19.87 5.53 8.87
CA LYS A 69 20.31 5.15 10.24
C LYS A 69 20.44 6.36 11.15
N LYS A 70 20.91 7.50 10.64
CA LYS A 70 21.12 8.72 11.43
C LYS A 70 19.81 9.31 11.97
N VAL A 71 18.69 9.12 11.27
CA VAL A 71 17.37 9.67 11.65
C VAL A 71 16.43 8.62 12.25
N THR A 72 16.88 7.37 12.37
CA THR A 72 16.07 6.28 12.93
C THR A 72 15.92 6.44 14.44
N VAL A 73 14.67 6.35 14.92
CA VAL A 73 14.34 6.32 16.35
C VAL A 73 13.90 4.91 16.70
N TYR A 74 14.51 4.34 17.73
CA TYR A 74 14.20 3.00 18.22
C TYR A 74 13.24 3.10 19.41
N ASP A 75 12.11 2.41 19.32
CA ASP A 75 11.16 2.27 20.43
C ASP A 75 11.24 0.82 20.97
N GLY A 76 11.54 0.68 22.26
CA GLY A 76 11.79 -0.62 22.90
C GLY A 76 13.10 -1.32 22.53
N TYR A 77 13.94 -0.70 21.68
CA TYR A 77 15.23 -1.23 21.23
C TYR A 77 16.35 -0.19 21.30
N SER A 78 17.59 -0.65 21.19
CA SER A 78 18.82 0.11 21.10
C SER A 78 19.56 -0.20 19.79
N LYS A 79 20.36 0.76 19.31
CA LYS A 79 21.23 0.59 18.14
C LYS A 79 22.20 -0.60 18.25
N ASN A 80 22.48 -1.06 19.47
CA ASN A 80 23.42 -2.16 19.71
C ASN A 80 22.73 -3.51 19.96
N ASP A 81 21.40 -3.58 19.86
CA ASP A 81 20.70 -4.85 20.01
C ASP A 81 20.94 -5.73 18.80
N ASN A 82 21.10 -7.04 19.00
CA ASN A 82 21.42 -7.98 17.91
C ASN A 82 20.37 -8.03 16.78
N THR A 83 19.16 -7.52 17.01
CA THR A 83 18.08 -7.45 16.04
C THR A 83 18.12 -6.18 15.17
N ILE A 84 19.02 -5.24 15.47
CA ILE A 84 19.18 -3.92 14.83
C ILE A 84 20.53 -3.84 14.13
#